data_AF-A0A176W5Y6-F1
#
_entry.id   AF-A0A176W5Y6-F1
#
_cell.length_a   1.000
_cell.length_b   1.000
_cell.length_c   1.000
_cell.angle_alpha   90.00
_cell.angle_beta   90.00
_cell.angle_gamma   90.00
#
_symmetry.space_group_name_H-M   'P 1'
#
loop_
_entity.id
_entity.type
_entity.pdbx_description
1 polymer ?
#
loop_
_entity_poly.entity_id
_entity_poly.type
_entity_poly.pdbx_seq_one_letter_code
_entity_poly.pdbx_strand_id
1 'polypeptide(L)'
;MHGAFLPDLGLASGKATTFLLVFRTDLVKLPEAAKSERELRYWLRFIAAGSVKGIKRHLVLALNCIDSRIHGGVEAKDFKSQKTFWGPLLKDVGEAFSDSLDIHSEPFVVDARSRKSVQELKQHLLSKVENALKDVKIPKLCLEIHEFLLDWKSRKQKGVWLTSQQPSEGRLRRKALLGKRRQQAGQVE
;
A
#
# COMPACT_ATOMS: atom_id res chain seq x y z
N MET A 1 9.81 -17.87 18.84
CA MET A 1 8.79 -16.87 18.45
C MET A 1 9.27 -16.15 17.21
N HIS A 2 8.74 -16.50 16.04
CA HIS A 2 9.08 -15.81 14.79
C HIS A 2 8.28 -14.51 14.75
N GLY A 3 8.94 -13.38 14.99
CA GLY A 3 8.34 -12.07 14.81
C GLY A 3 7.89 -11.94 13.35
N ALA A 4 6.71 -11.36 13.14
CA ALA A 4 6.26 -10.96 11.81
C ALA A 4 7.22 -9.86 11.30
N PHE A 5 8.30 -10.28 10.65
CA PHE A 5 9.14 -9.41 9.85
C PHE A 5 8.28 -8.94 8.68
N LEU A 6 7.69 -7.76 8.80
CA LEU A 6 7.33 -6.99 7.63
C LEU A 6 8.68 -6.65 6.97
N PRO A 7 9.02 -7.26 5.82
CA PRO A 7 10.27 -6.91 5.15
C PRO A 7 10.20 -5.42 4.86
N ASP A 8 11.18 -4.69 5.39
CA ASP A 8 11.36 -3.28 5.10
C ASP A 8 11.58 -3.19 3.58
N LEU A 9 10.53 -2.80 2.85
CA LEU A 9 10.50 -2.76 1.39
C LEU A 9 11.35 -1.56 0.92
N GLY A 10 12.67 -1.60 1.15
CA GLY A 10 13.65 -0.68 0.56
C GLY A 10 13.44 0.82 0.77
N LEU A 11 12.47 1.24 1.58
CA LEU A 11 12.25 2.62 2.01
C LEU A 11 13.13 2.88 3.23
N ALA A 12 14.44 2.88 2.98
CA ALA A 12 15.48 3.03 3.99
C ALA A 12 15.09 4.12 5.01
N SER A 13 15.02 3.71 6.27
CA SER A 13 14.64 4.46 7.48
C SER A 13 13.18 4.37 7.95
N GLY A 14 12.25 3.64 7.34
CA GLY A 14 10.90 3.45 7.91
C GLY A 14 10.07 4.74 8.13
N LYS A 15 10.58 5.91 7.69
CA LYS A 15 9.96 7.23 7.81
C LYS A 15 8.70 7.38 6.96
N ALA A 16 8.57 6.60 5.89
CA ALA A 16 7.44 6.64 4.97
C ALA A 16 6.35 5.60 5.29
N THR A 17 6.45 4.89 6.43
CA THR A 17 5.46 3.89 6.82
C THR A 17 4.39 4.51 7.73
N THR A 18 3.15 4.53 7.23
CA THR A 18 1.96 4.88 8.02
C THR A 18 1.19 3.63 8.38
N PHE A 19 0.91 3.43 9.67
CA PHE A 19 0.04 2.37 10.17
C PHE A 19 -1.38 2.92 10.35
N LEU A 20 -2.35 2.25 9.77
CA LEU A 20 -3.77 2.52 9.98
C LEU A 20 -4.35 1.41 10.86
N LEU A 21 -4.64 1.71 12.12
CA LEU A 21 -5.38 0.82 13.00
C LEU A 21 -6.87 1.03 12.77
N VAL A 22 -7.57 -0.03 12.38
CA VAL A 22 -9.02 0.01 12.14
C VAL A 22 -9.73 -0.80 13.21
N PHE A 23 -10.46 -0.12 14.08
CA PHE A 23 -11.28 -0.77 15.10
C PHE A 23 -12.73 -0.72 14.65
N ARG A 24 -13.43 -1.86 14.74
CA ARG A 24 -14.88 -1.88 14.56
C ARG A 24 -15.52 -1.39 15.84
N THR A 25 -16.37 -0.37 15.72
CA THR A 25 -17.07 0.24 16.86
C THR A 25 -18.56 0.25 16.60
N ASP A 26 -19.33 -0.03 17.65
CA ASP A 26 -20.76 0.23 17.66
C ASP A 26 -20.96 1.73 17.86
N LEU A 27 -21.75 2.38 17.01
CA LEU A 27 -22.05 3.80 17.12
C LEU A 27 -22.77 4.17 18.41
N VAL A 28 -23.64 3.27 18.85
CA VAL A 28 -24.64 3.49 19.88
C VAL A 28 -24.10 3.10 21.25
N LYS A 29 -23.37 1.98 21.28
CA LYS A 29 -22.81 1.44 22.51
C LYS A 29 -21.34 1.80 22.62
N LEU A 30 -21.01 2.59 23.64
CA LEU A 30 -19.61 2.83 23.98
C LEU A 30 -18.94 1.49 24.36
N PRO A 31 -17.71 1.26 23.88
CA PRO A 31 -17.00 0.05 24.22
C PRO A 31 -16.52 0.09 25.69
N GLU A 32 -16.20 -1.08 26.22
CA GLU A 32 -15.68 -1.21 27.58
C GLU A 32 -14.24 -0.67 27.65
N ALA A 33 -14.00 0.33 28.51
CA ALA A 33 -12.73 1.05 28.60
C ALA A 33 -11.53 0.12 28.82
N ALA A 34 -11.59 -0.78 29.80
CA ALA A 34 -10.48 -1.70 30.11
C ALA A 34 -10.13 -2.63 28.94
N LYS A 35 -11.15 -3.10 28.20
CA LYS A 35 -10.96 -3.93 27.01
C LYS A 35 -10.33 -3.12 25.87
N SER A 36 -10.90 -1.94 25.59
CA SER A 36 -10.38 -1.03 24.56
C SER A 36 -8.94 -0.61 24.82
N GLU A 37 -8.59 -0.30 26.06
CA GLU A 37 -7.23 0.03 26.49
C GLU A 37 -6.27 -1.11 26.23
N ARG A 38 -6.65 -2.34 26.63
CA ARG A 38 -5.84 -3.54 26.44
C ARG A 38 -5.59 -3.83 24.96
N GLU A 39 -6.63 -3.75 24.14
CA GLU A 39 -6.53 -3.97 22.69
C GLU A 39 -5.67 -2.90 22.02
N LEU A 40 -5.88 -1.62 22.34
CA LEU A 40 -5.08 -0.52 21.82
C LEU A 40 -3.60 -0.71 22.20
N ARG A 41 -3.30 -0.95 23.48
CA ARG A 41 -1.94 -1.16 23.97
C ARG A 41 -1.26 -2.36 23.31
N TYR A 42 -2.00 -3.44 23.05
CA TYR A 42 -1.48 -4.60 22.33
C TYR A 42 -1.00 -4.21 20.91
N TRP A 43 -1.82 -3.50 20.15
CA TRP A 43 -1.47 -3.09 18.80
C TRP A 43 -0.34 -2.07 18.77
N LEU A 44 -0.32 -1.10 19.69
CA LEU A 44 0.79 -0.16 19.81
C LEU A 44 2.11 -0.88 20.14
N ARG A 45 2.10 -1.86 21.04
CA ARG A 45 3.28 -2.71 21.32
C ARG A 45 3.74 -3.46 20.08
N PHE A 46 2.83 -4.04 19.32
CA PHE A 46 3.16 -4.77 18.10
C PHE A 46 3.87 -3.87 17.07
N ILE A 47 3.34 -2.67 16.83
CA ILE A 47 3.89 -1.73 15.85
C ILE A 47 5.23 -1.15 16.34
N ALA A 48 5.30 -0.80 17.63
CA ALA A 48 6.51 -0.27 18.26
C ALA A 48 7.63 -1.31 18.36
N ALA A 49 7.32 -2.60 18.52
CA ALA A 49 8.32 -3.67 18.61
C ALA A 49 9.20 -3.79 17.36
N GLY A 50 8.67 -3.43 16.18
CA GLY A 50 9.47 -3.40 14.98
C GLY A 50 10.25 -2.09 14.78
N SER A 51 10.08 -1.08 15.66
CA SER A 51 10.57 0.29 15.40
C SER A 51 12.08 0.39 15.56
N VAL A 52 12.72 1.17 14.71
CA VAL A 52 14.16 1.44 14.80
C VAL A 52 14.35 2.71 15.63
N LYS A 53 15.32 2.72 16.55
CA LYS A 53 15.62 3.88 17.38
C LYS A 53 15.83 5.14 16.51
N GLY A 54 15.22 6.24 16.92
CA GLY A 54 15.31 7.53 16.22
C GLY A 54 14.36 7.68 15.02
N ILE A 55 13.58 6.66 14.67
CA ILE A 55 12.54 6.71 13.65
C ILE A 55 11.20 6.46 14.31
N LYS A 56 10.33 7.48 14.28
CA LYS A 56 8.94 7.34 14.71
C LYS A 56 8.07 6.95 13.53
N ARG A 57 7.29 5.88 13.69
CA ARG A 57 6.30 5.47 12.69
C ARG A 57 5.02 6.26 12.88
N HIS A 58 4.46 6.73 11.78
CA HIS A 58 3.19 7.43 11.84
C HIS A 58 2.06 6.42 12.06
N LEU A 59 1.14 6.74 12.97
CA LEU A 59 -0.01 5.90 13.29
C LEU A 59 -1.29 6.71 13.30
N VAL A 60 -2.33 6.16 12.68
CA VAL A 60 -3.67 6.71 12.66
C VAL A 60 -4.65 5.66 13.18
N LEU A 61 -5.53 6.06 14.09
CA LEU A 61 -6.67 5.24 14.54
C LEU A 61 -7.92 5.62 13.75
N ALA A 62 -8.56 4.65 13.11
CA ALA A 62 -9.85 4.78 12.46
C ALA A 62 -10.87 3.86 13.14
N LEU A 63 -11.95 4.45 13.62
CA LEU A 63 -13.10 3.79 14.21
C LEU A 63 -14.13 3.59 13.10
N ASN A 64 -14.21 2.35 12.62
CA ASN A 64 -15.20 1.97 11.63
C ASN A 64 -16.54 1.69 12.32
N CYS A 65 -17.35 2.72 12.32
CA CYS A 65 -18.68 2.80 12.85
C CYS A 65 -19.68 2.43 11.76
N ILE A 66 -20.08 1.15 11.74
CA ILE A 66 -21.11 0.67 10.81
C ILE A 66 -22.47 0.83 11.50
N ASP A 67 -23.31 1.69 10.93
CA ASP A 67 -24.71 1.76 11.36
C ASP A 67 -25.47 0.53 10.87
N SER A 68 -25.88 -0.32 11.81
CA SER A 68 -26.76 -1.46 11.55
C SER A 68 -28.24 -1.08 11.51
N ARG A 69 -28.61 0.16 11.89
CA ARG A 69 -29.98 0.68 11.79
C ARG A 69 -30.19 1.26 10.40
N ILE A 70 -30.56 0.39 9.47
CA ILE A 70 -30.66 0.69 8.03
C ILE A 70 -31.69 1.80 7.68
N HIS A 71 -32.40 2.44 8.60
CA HIS A 71 -33.52 3.37 8.27
C HIS A 71 -33.51 4.77 8.91
N GLY A 72 -32.49 5.15 9.68
CA GLY A 72 -32.42 6.51 10.24
C GLY A 72 -30.97 6.92 10.37
N GLY A 73 -30.50 7.78 9.45
CA GLY A 73 -29.09 8.09 9.26
C GLY A 73 -28.32 8.43 10.55
N VAL A 74 -27.02 8.18 10.51
CA VAL A 74 -26.10 8.42 11.62
C VAL A 74 -26.18 9.86 12.11
N GLU A 75 -26.54 10.05 13.38
CA GLU A 75 -26.49 11.37 14.00
C GLU A 75 -25.05 11.78 14.30
N ALA A 76 -24.69 13.04 14.02
CA ALA A 76 -23.38 13.59 14.33
C ALA A 76 -23.00 13.46 15.82
N LYS A 77 -23.99 13.32 16.70
CA LYS A 77 -23.83 13.10 18.14
C LYS A 77 -23.17 11.76 18.47
N ASP A 78 -23.47 10.70 17.72
CA ASP A 78 -22.92 9.36 17.96
C ASP A 78 -21.45 9.30 17.56
N PHE A 79 -21.10 9.92 16.42
CA PHE A 79 -19.69 10.10 16.03
C PHE A 79 -18.90 10.90 17.04
N LYS A 80 -19.48 11.99 17.56
CA LYS A 80 -18.85 12.81 18.59
C LYS A 80 -18.60 12.01 19.87
N SER A 81 -19.57 11.20 20.29
CA SER A 81 -19.45 10.37 21.50
C SER A 81 -18.30 9.37 21.39
N GLN A 82 -18.14 8.72 20.23
CA GLN A 82 -17.00 7.84 19.96
C GLN A 82 -15.67 8.58 19.99
N LYS A 83 -15.57 9.76 19.36
CA LYS A 83 -14.35 10.59 19.43
C LYS A 83 -14.02 10.99 20.87
N THR A 84 -15.02 11.40 21.66
CA THR A 84 -14.82 11.82 23.05
C THR A 84 -14.38 10.66 23.95
N PHE A 85 -14.85 9.44 23.71
CA PHE A 85 -14.39 8.27 24.44
C PHE A 85 -12.96 7.87 24.05
N TRP A 86 -12.69 7.74 22.74
CA TRP A 86 -11.41 7.21 22.26
C TRP A 86 -10.26 8.22 22.26
N GLY A 87 -10.55 9.53 22.21
CA GLY A 87 -9.53 10.57 22.21
C GLY A 87 -8.62 10.54 23.44
N PRO A 88 -9.17 10.65 24.67
CA PRO A 88 -8.39 10.54 25.90
C PRO A 88 -7.67 9.19 26.01
N LEU A 89 -8.35 8.10 25.69
CA LEU A 89 -7.76 6.76 25.73
C LEU A 89 -6.56 6.63 24.78
N LEU A 90 -6.67 7.14 23.56
CA LEU A 90 -5.59 7.14 22.58
C LEU A 90 -4.39 7.96 23.04
N LYS A 91 -4.67 9.12 23.64
CA LYS A 91 -3.65 9.99 24.22
C LYS A 91 -2.91 9.28 25.36
N ASP A 92 -3.64 8.83 26.37
CA ASP A 92 -3.08 8.24 27.60
C ASP A 92 -2.29 6.97 27.30
N VAL A 93 -2.82 6.08 26.45
CA VAL A 93 -2.10 4.86 26.06
C VAL A 93 -0.95 5.19 25.11
N GLY A 94 -1.12 6.19 24.25
CA GLY A 94 -0.12 6.60 23.26
C GLY A 94 1.11 7.26 23.85
N GLU A 95 1.00 7.96 24.98
CA GLU A 95 2.12 8.59 25.69
C GLU A 95 3.24 7.59 26.02
N ALA A 96 2.90 6.35 26.39
CA ALA A 96 3.87 5.29 26.66
C ALA A 96 4.68 4.84 25.43
N PHE A 97 4.30 5.26 24.22
CA PHE A 97 4.94 4.89 22.96
C PHE A 97 5.47 6.10 22.19
N SER A 98 5.51 7.29 22.80
CA SER A 98 5.91 8.54 22.14
C SER A 98 7.32 8.49 21.54
N ASP A 99 8.20 7.64 22.05
CA ASP A 99 9.57 7.49 21.57
C ASP A 99 9.66 6.69 20.25
N SER A 100 8.67 5.83 19.99
CA SER A 100 8.65 4.92 18.85
C SER A 100 7.58 5.27 17.81
N LEU A 101 6.52 5.97 18.21
CA LEU A 101 5.34 6.24 17.38
C LEU A 101 5.03 7.74 17.33
N ASP A 102 4.65 8.21 16.15
CA ASP A 102 4.01 9.50 15.91
C ASP A 102 2.51 9.25 15.71
N ILE A 103 1.76 9.27 16.81
CA ILE A 103 0.34 8.93 16.83
C ILE A 103 -0.48 10.19 16.53
N HIS A 104 -1.37 10.12 15.54
CA HIS A 104 -2.35 11.17 15.30
C HIS A 104 -3.25 11.36 16.53
N SER A 105 -3.35 12.59 17.01
CA SER A 105 -3.96 12.90 18.32
C SER A 105 -5.44 12.55 18.44
N GLU A 106 -6.19 12.58 17.33
CA GLU A 106 -7.61 12.28 17.32
C GLU A 106 -7.95 11.06 16.46
N PRO A 107 -8.87 10.18 16.90
CA PRO A 107 -9.35 9.10 16.06
C PRO A 107 -10.26 9.62 14.94
N PHE A 108 -10.14 9.02 13.76
CA PHE A 108 -11.11 9.22 12.68
C PHE A 108 -12.32 8.32 12.94
N VAL A 109 -13.52 8.88 12.98
CA VAL A 109 -14.75 8.08 13.02
C VAL A 109 -15.33 8.04 11.63
N VAL A 110 -15.47 6.84 11.07
CA VAL A 110 -15.87 6.64 9.68
C VAL A 110 -16.93 5.55 9.56
N ASP A 111 -17.84 5.69 8.60
CA ASP A 111 -18.56 4.55 8.03
C ASP A 111 -17.86 4.16 6.73
N ALA A 112 -17.19 3.00 6.73
CA ALA A 112 -16.45 2.51 5.56
C ALA A 112 -17.33 2.29 4.31
N ARG A 113 -18.65 2.22 4.45
CA ARG A 113 -19.60 2.12 3.33
C ARG A 113 -19.87 3.48 2.68
N SER A 114 -19.58 4.58 3.38
CA SER A 114 -19.83 5.95 2.93
C SER A 114 -18.54 6.61 2.46
N ARG A 115 -18.40 6.81 1.15
CA ARG A 115 -17.25 7.55 0.57
C ARG A 115 -17.09 8.95 1.18
N LYS A 116 -18.21 9.62 1.47
CA LYS A 116 -18.22 10.94 2.11
C LYS A 116 -17.59 10.90 3.50
N SER A 117 -17.92 9.86 4.29
CA SER A 117 -17.40 9.70 5.65
C SER A 117 -15.89 9.41 5.67
N VAL A 118 -15.39 8.64 4.70
CA VAL A 118 -13.96 8.27 4.61
C VAL A 118 -13.08 9.39 4.02
N GLN A 119 -13.68 10.42 3.43
CA GLN A 119 -12.95 11.44 2.69
C GLN A 119 -11.91 12.19 3.54
N GLU A 120 -12.23 12.53 4.79
CA GLU A 120 -11.31 13.23 5.69
C GLU A 120 -10.08 12.36 6.01
N LEU A 121 -10.29 11.09 6.37
CA LEU A 121 -9.23 10.11 6.59
C LEU A 121 -8.36 9.94 5.33
N LYS A 122 -8.99 9.86 4.15
CA LYS A 122 -8.26 9.75 2.88
C LYS A 122 -7.35 10.97 2.66
N GLN A 123 -7.86 12.17 2.85
CA GLN A 123 -7.06 13.40 2.66
C GLN A 123 -5.92 13.48 3.67
N HIS A 124 -6.16 13.09 4.92
CA HIS A 124 -5.10 13.00 5.92
C HIS A 124 -3.98 12.05 5.49
N LEU A 125 -4.33 10.83 5.06
CA LEU A 125 -3.34 9.85 4.61
C LEU A 125 -2.56 10.33 3.38
N LEU A 126 -3.24 10.93 2.39
CA LEU A 126 -2.59 11.48 1.21
C LEU A 126 -1.61 12.60 1.57
N SER A 127 -2.06 13.59 2.34
CA SER A 127 -1.19 14.69 2.77
C SER A 127 0.03 14.20 3.57
N LYS A 128 -0.12 13.17 4.42
CA LYS A 128 1.00 12.57 5.15
C LYS A 128 2.01 11.90 4.21
N VAL A 129 1.54 11.15 3.22
CA VAL A 129 2.40 10.52 2.22
C VAL A 129 3.10 11.57 1.36
N GLU A 130 2.37 12.57 0.87
CA GLU A 130 2.94 13.68 0.08
C GLU A 130 4.03 14.41 0.87
N ASN A 131 3.78 14.74 2.13
CA ASN A 131 4.76 15.38 3.00
C ASN A 131 5.99 14.49 3.26
N ALA A 132 5.79 13.19 3.47
CA ALA A 132 6.89 12.25 3.67
C ALA A 132 7.76 12.06 2.42
N LEU A 133 7.17 12.21 1.23
CA LEU A 133 7.85 12.00 -0.05
C LEU A 133 8.37 13.29 -0.70
N LYS A 134 7.99 14.47 -0.20
CA LYS A 134 8.27 15.77 -0.83
C LYS A 134 9.75 15.98 -1.18
N ASP A 135 10.66 15.55 -0.32
CA ASP A 135 12.11 15.75 -0.48
C ASP A 135 12.84 14.49 -1.00
N VAL A 136 12.11 13.43 -1.33
CA VAL A 136 12.69 12.18 -1.82
C VAL A 136 13.02 12.32 -3.29
N LYS A 137 14.32 12.48 -3.59
CA LYS A 137 14.83 12.40 -4.96
C LYS A 137 14.91 10.96 -5.40
N ILE A 138 14.09 10.57 -6.38
CA ILE A 138 14.13 9.23 -6.98
C ILE A 138 15.07 9.30 -8.19
N PRO A 139 16.20 8.57 -8.19
CA PRO A 139 17.07 8.50 -9.36
C PRO A 139 16.32 7.96 -10.58
N LYS A 140 16.60 8.53 -11.76
CA LYS A 140 15.95 8.15 -13.02
C LYS A 140 16.02 6.64 -13.30
N LEU A 141 17.16 6.01 -12.98
CA LEU A 141 17.35 4.56 -13.14
C LEU A 141 16.31 3.74 -12.36
N CYS A 142 15.89 4.19 -11.17
CA CYS A 142 14.86 3.50 -10.40
C CYS A 142 13.50 3.56 -11.11
N LEU A 143 13.19 4.66 -11.80
CA LEU A 143 11.98 4.80 -12.60
C LEU A 143 12.03 3.88 -13.82
N GLU A 144 13.16 3.83 -14.53
CA GLU A 144 13.37 2.95 -15.69
C GLU A 144 13.24 1.47 -15.31
N ILE A 145 13.83 1.06 -14.18
CA ILE A 145 13.67 -0.30 -13.64
C ILE A 145 12.19 -0.58 -13.28
N HIS A 146 11.50 0.37 -12.65
CA HIS A 146 10.10 0.21 -12.30
C HIS A 146 9.21 0.00 -13.53
N GLU A 147 9.39 0.82 -14.56
CA GLU A 147 8.67 0.70 -15.84
C GLU A 147 8.94 -0.64 -16.52
N PHE A 148 10.20 -1.08 -16.55
CA PHE A 148 10.58 -2.40 -17.07
C PHE A 148 9.86 -3.53 -16.32
N LEU A 149 9.82 -3.48 -14.98
CA LEU A 149 9.14 -4.48 -14.17
C LEU A 149 7.62 -4.50 -14.40
N LEU A 150 7.00 -3.34 -14.59
CA LEU A 150 5.57 -3.23 -14.93
C LEU A 150 5.27 -3.84 -16.30
N ASP A 151 6.08 -3.53 -17.31
CA ASP A 151 5.96 -4.11 -18.65
C ASP A 151 6.15 -5.64 -18.61
N TRP A 152 7.18 -6.12 -17.91
CA TRP A 152 7.43 -7.55 -17.73
C TRP A 152 6.24 -8.27 -17.10
N LYS A 153 5.65 -7.72 -16.03
CA LYS A 153 4.46 -8.27 -15.37
C LYS A 153 3.27 -8.32 -16.34
N SER A 154 3.04 -7.27 -17.12
CA SER A 154 1.96 -7.19 -18.12
C SER A 154 2.11 -8.24 -19.21
N ARG A 155 3.33 -8.46 -19.72
CA ARG A 155 3.62 -9.49 -20.74
C ARG A 155 3.43 -10.91 -20.22
N LYS A 156 3.79 -11.17 -18.96
CA LYS A 156 3.58 -12.46 -18.30
C LYS A 156 2.09 -12.79 -18.13
N GLN A 157 1.27 -11.81 -17.76
CA GLN A 157 -0.19 -12.00 -17.67
C GLN A 157 -0.86 -12.22 -19.02
N LYS A 158 -0.29 -11.67 -20.10
CA LYS A 158 -0.79 -11.83 -21.47
C LYS A 158 -0.30 -13.10 -22.18
N GLY A 159 0.50 -13.95 -21.54
CA GLY A 159 1.01 -15.20 -22.12
C GLY A 159 1.99 -15.02 -23.29
N VAL A 160 2.62 -13.84 -23.44
CA VAL A 160 3.37 -13.44 -24.66
C VAL A 160 4.82 -13.97 -24.72
N TRP A 161 5.18 -14.98 -23.92
CA TRP A 161 6.57 -15.46 -23.85
C TRP A 161 6.93 -16.61 -24.79
N LEU A 162 6.02 -17.03 -25.67
CA LEU A 162 6.28 -18.08 -26.66
C LEU A 162 6.33 -17.56 -28.10
N THR A 163 6.97 -16.42 -28.39
CA THR A 163 7.33 -16.08 -29.79
C THR A 163 8.28 -14.87 -29.87
N SER A 164 9.46 -14.95 -29.29
CA SER A 164 10.55 -14.06 -29.72
C SER A 164 11.86 -14.51 -29.09
N GLN A 165 12.50 -15.53 -29.65
CA GLN A 165 13.96 -15.62 -29.82
C GLN A 165 14.27 -16.82 -30.73
N GLN A 166 14.23 -16.58 -32.05
CA GLN A 166 15.16 -17.23 -32.98
C GLN A 166 15.68 -16.13 -33.93
N PRO A 167 16.98 -15.82 -33.94
CA PRO A 167 17.57 -14.99 -34.98
C PRO A 167 17.46 -15.72 -36.31
N SER A 168 16.86 -15.09 -37.30
CA SER A 168 16.66 -15.62 -38.65
C SER A 168 17.95 -15.55 -39.48
N GLU A 169 18.97 -16.32 -39.13
CA GLU A 169 20.16 -16.52 -39.99
C GLU A 169 19.87 -17.36 -41.26
N GLY A 170 18.65 -17.87 -41.44
CA GLY A 170 18.31 -18.74 -42.57
C GLY A 170 17.91 -18.04 -43.89
N ARG A 171 17.77 -16.71 -43.93
CA ARG A 171 17.11 -16.02 -45.08
C ARG A 171 18.05 -15.31 -46.06
N LEU A 172 19.35 -15.62 -46.02
CA LEU A 172 20.34 -15.13 -47.01
C LEU A 172 20.93 -16.24 -47.90
N ARG A 173 20.68 -17.53 -47.65
CA ARG A 173 21.24 -18.62 -48.47
C ARG A 173 20.35 -19.15 -49.60
N ARG A 174 19.07 -18.75 -49.69
CA ARG A 174 18.16 -19.24 -50.77
C ARG A 174 18.15 -18.42 -52.06
N LYS A 175 18.76 -17.23 -52.09
CA LYS A 175 18.91 -16.45 -53.34
C LYS A 175 20.18 -16.78 -54.15
N ALA A 176 21.14 -17.51 -53.58
CA ALA A 176 22.36 -17.93 -54.27
C ALA A 176 22.24 -19.28 -55.03
N LEU A 177 21.15 -20.03 -54.83
CA LEU A 177 20.96 -21.37 -55.44
C LEU A 177 19.85 -21.45 -56.49
N LEU A 178 19.09 -20.36 -56.71
CA LEU A 178 18.06 -20.27 -57.75
C LEU A 178 18.49 -19.44 -58.98
N GLY A 179 19.67 -18.80 -58.94
CA GLY A 179 20.26 -18.07 -60.07
C GLY A 179 21.24 -18.87 -60.93
N LYS A 180 21.55 -20.13 -60.59
CA LYS A 180 22.59 -20.94 -61.25
C LYS A 180 22.10 -22.18 -62.01
N ARG A 181 20.78 -22.35 -62.19
CA ARG A 181 20.18 -23.48 -62.94
C ARG A 181 19.45 -23.08 -64.23
N ARG A 182 19.69 -21.88 -64.77
CA ARG A 182 19.12 -21.41 -66.05
C ARG A 182 20.15 -21.08 -67.14
N GLN A 183 21.41 -21.52 -67.01
CA GLN A 183 22.45 -21.36 -68.04
C GLN A 183 23.11 -22.68 -68.49
N GLN A 184 22.50 -23.84 -68.23
CA GLN A 184 22.93 -25.11 -68.84
C GLN A 184 21.70 -25.91 -69.26
N ALA A 185 21.02 -25.44 -70.32
CA ALA A 185 20.11 -26.22 -71.14
C ALA A 185 19.77 -25.35 -72.37
N GLY A 186 20.61 -25.41 -73.41
CA GLY A 186 20.37 -24.73 -74.68
C GLY A 186 21.62 -24.37 -75.46
N GLN A 187 22.47 -25.36 -75.80
CA GLN A 187 23.41 -25.29 -76.93
C GLN A 187 24.07 -26.68 -77.18
N VAL A 188 23.32 -27.56 -77.85
CA VAL A 188 23.68 -28.72 -78.71
C VAL A 188 22.30 -29.07 -79.31
N GLU A 189 21.96 -28.95 -80.59
CA GLU A 189 22.63 -29.09 -81.90
C GLU A 189 22.00 -28.08 -82.88
#